data_AF-A0A0G4KS49-F1
#
_entry.id   AF-A0A0G4KS49-F1
#
_cell.length_a   1.000
_cell.length_b   1.000
_cell.length_c   1.000
_cell.angle_alpha   90.00
_cell.angle_beta   90.00
_cell.angle_gamma   90.00
#
_symmetry.space_group_name_H-M   'P 1'
#
loop_
_entity.id
_entity.type
_entity.pdbx_description
1 polymer ?
#
loop_
_entity_poly.entity_id
_entity_poly.type
_entity_poly.pdbx_seq_one_letter_code
_entity_poly.pdbx_strand_id
1 'polypeptide(L)'
;MPRPSLAAFLAQARAALTAPRRPNTPLTLVVGNESADLDSLCSAVLYAYLRSTTPAQPTLHIPLSNLPRADLALRPELTAALARARLRPSDLLTLDDIADTLTPDSTRWVLVDHNALTGTLAARGFSSRVVGCVDHHADERSVPAQTGDEPRLIDTQLFHHQHPSGQTNMPRPSLAAFLAQARAALTAPRRPNTPLTLVVGNESADLDSLCSAVLYAYLRSTTPAQPTLHIPLSNLPRADLALRPELTAALARARLRPCDLLTLDDLADTLTPESTRWVLVDHNALTGTLAARGFGSSVVGCVDHHADERSVPAQTGDEPRLIDTCGSCASLVVEWCRPAWDDALQGGRSAQEAADAGAAWLGLAAVLVDTAGLKAADKTTPRDVRAVEFLERLVVGTGQEQAYGRDAYLGELSRVKEDLSGMALRDVWRKDYKQWDEGGRVLGVSAVPQGLRYLIDESANGDQDGLLKALNDWVDERGLDVGVVMTTLHPGGDFQRELLVWAFSEGAAQAVEAFVKTNERELGLETYDDGRFDDVSNGWWRRAWKQRNVAHSRKRVGPMLREALKQSPKL
;
A
#
# COMPACT_ATOMS: atom_id res chain seq x y z
N MET A 1 16.28 -6.52 -33.93
CA MET A 1 16.24 -7.96 -33.63
C MET A 1 15.60 -8.17 -32.25
N PRO A 2 14.86 -9.25 -32.01
CA PRO A 2 14.35 -9.57 -30.67
C PRO A 2 15.52 -9.72 -29.69
N ARG A 3 15.33 -9.28 -28.43
CA ARG A 3 16.35 -9.45 -27.40
C ARG A 3 16.55 -10.94 -27.10
N PRO A 4 17.80 -11.41 -26.92
CA PRO A 4 18.06 -12.80 -26.54
C PRO A 4 17.46 -13.10 -25.17
N SER A 5 17.13 -14.37 -24.90
CA SER A 5 16.79 -14.77 -23.53
C SER A 5 18.01 -14.57 -22.61
N LEU A 6 17.77 -14.40 -21.30
CA LEU A 6 18.87 -14.22 -20.34
C LEU A 6 19.83 -15.43 -20.34
N ALA A 7 19.30 -16.64 -20.49
CA ALA A 7 20.11 -17.85 -20.65
C ALA A 7 20.97 -17.83 -21.91
N ALA A 8 20.42 -17.40 -23.06
CA ALA A 8 21.17 -17.28 -24.31
C ALA A 8 22.26 -16.20 -24.21
N PHE A 9 21.95 -15.08 -23.55
CA PHE A 9 22.92 -14.03 -23.25
C PHE A 9 24.08 -14.53 -22.37
N LEU A 10 23.80 -15.23 -21.27
CA LEU A 10 24.85 -15.77 -20.39
C LEU A 10 25.71 -16.82 -21.11
N ALA A 11 25.11 -17.65 -21.98
CA ALA A 11 25.85 -18.56 -22.83
C ALA A 11 26.77 -17.82 -23.82
N GLN A 12 26.30 -16.73 -24.43
CA GLN A 12 27.11 -15.86 -25.29
C GLN A 12 28.25 -15.20 -24.52
N ALA A 13 27.97 -14.69 -23.31
CA ALA A 13 28.96 -14.08 -22.42
C ALA A 13 30.08 -15.08 -22.05
N ARG A 14 29.70 -16.33 -21.74
CA ARG A 14 30.64 -17.42 -21.44
C ARG A 14 31.52 -17.76 -22.64
N ALA A 15 30.94 -17.87 -23.82
CA ALA A 15 31.70 -18.11 -25.05
C ALA A 15 32.72 -16.98 -25.31
N ALA A 16 32.33 -15.73 -25.07
CA ALA A 16 33.20 -14.57 -25.25
C ALA A 16 34.38 -14.53 -24.28
N LEU A 17 34.21 -14.98 -23.03
CA LEU A 17 35.34 -15.11 -22.08
C LEU A 17 36.41 -16.07 -22.57
N THR A 18 35.99 -17.17 -23.21
CA THR A 18 36.89 -18.25 -23.68
C THR A 18 37.43 -18.04 -25.09
N ALA A 19 36.94 -17.06 -25.84
CA ALA A 19 37.30 -16.85 -27.23
C ALA A 19 38.72 -16.26 -27.39
N PRO A 20 39.45 -16.61 -28.47
CA PRO A 20 40.74 -15.98 -28.80
C PRO A 20 40.57 -14.47 -28.93
N ARG A 21 41.39 -13.70 -28.23
CA ARG A 21 41.25 -12.24 -28.19
C ARG A 21 41.84 -11.58 -29.42
N ARG A 22 41.10 -10.61 -29.96
CA ARG A 22 41.64 -9.69 -30.97
C ARG A 22 42.53 -8.65 -30.27
N PRO A 23 43.67 -8.27 -30.85
CA PRO A 23 44.46 -7.15 -30.36
C PRO A 23 43.60 -5.89 -30.27
N ASN A 24 43.75 -5.10 -29.20
CA ASN A 24 43.10 -3.80 -28.99
C ASN A 24 41.56 -3.82 -28.83
N THR A 25 40.93 -4.93 -28.45
CA THR A 25 39.50 -4.94 -28.06
C THR A 25 39.33 -5.53 -26.67
N PRO A 26 39.32 -4.71 -25.60
CA PRO A 26 39.19 -5.22 -24.24
C PRO A 26 37.78 -5.77 -23.98
N LEU A 27 37.68 -6.80 -23.15
CA LEU A 27 36.37 -7.26 -22.65
C LEU A 27 35.86 -6.31 -21.57
N THR A 28 34.58 -5.95 -21.65
CA THR A 28 33.90 -5.21 -20.59
C THR A 28 33.28 -6.20 -19.61
N LEU A 29 33.79 -6.21 -18.39
CA LEU A 29 33.39 -7.07 -17.30
C LEU A 29 32.59 -6.27 -16.29
N VAL A 30 31.49 -6.83 -15.78
CA VAL A 30 30.61 -6.20 -14.80
C VAL A 30 30.64 -7.05 -13.55
N VAL A 31 31.04 -6.46 -12.43
CA VAL A 31 31.22 -7.21 -11.18
C VAL A 31 30.53 -6.47 -10.04
N GLY A 32 29.92 -7.24 -9.16
CA GLY A 32 29.34 -6.76 -7.91
C GLY A 32 30.35 -6.72 -6.76
N ASN A 33 29.90 -6.44 -5.54
CA ASN A 33 30.71 -6.46 -4.32
C ASN A 33 31.36 -7.85 -4.05
N GLU A 34 32.34 -7.91 -3.14
CA GLU A 34 33.10 -9.14 -2.84
C GLU A 34 32.27 -10.23 -2.15
N SER A 35 31.27 -9.84 -1.34
CA SER A 35 30.33 -10.78 -0.70
C SER A 35 29.45 -11.53 -1.70
N ALA A 36 29.27 -10.93 -2.89
CA ALA A 36 28.35 -11.33 -3.94
C ALA A 36 27.01 -11.78 -3.35
N ASP A 37 26.42 -10.89 -2.56
CA ASP A 37 25.04 -11.07 -2.11
C ASP A 37 24.08 -11.02 -3.31
N LEU A 38 22.81 -11.29 -3.02
CA LEU A 38 21.78 -11.38 -4.06
C LEU A 38 21.65 -10.09 -4.88
N ASP A 39 21.74 -8.92 -4.23
CA ASP A 39 21.53 -7.63 -4.89
C ASP A 39 22.68 -7.35 -5.86
N SER A 40 23.91 -7.46 -5.36
CA SER A 40 25.16 -7.36 -6.11
C SER A 40 25.19 -8.27 -7.35
N LEU A 41 24.83 -9.55 -7.19
CA LEU A 41 24.81 -10.52 -8.31
C LEU A 41 23.71 -10.22 -9.33
N CYS A 42 22.50 -9.93 -8.87
CA CYS A 42 21.39 -9.58 -9.75
C CYS A 42 21.67 -8.29 -10.52
N SER A 43 22.24 -7.28 -9.85
CA SER A 43 22.65 -6.01 -10.44
C SER A 43 23.69 -6.21 -11.53
N ALA A 44 24.71 -7.06 -11.31
CA ALA A 44 25.74 -7.33 -12.30
C ALA A 44 25.16 -8.00 -13.56
N VAL A 45 24.33 -9.03 -13.37
CA VAL A 45 23.66 -9.75 -14.47
C VAL A 45 22.73 -8.83 -15.26
N LEU A 46 21.92 -8.03 -14.57
CA LEU A 46 20.94 -7.15 -15.19
C LEU A 46 21.62 -6.00 -15.94
N TYR A 47 22.61 -5.35 -15.33
CA TYR A 47 23.40 -4.30 -15.97
C TYR A 47 24.04 -4.83 -17.25
N ALA A 48 24.73 -5.96 -17.17
CA ALA A 48 25.41 -6.55 -18.32
C ALA A 48 24.42 -6.92 -19.44
N TYR A 49 23.28 -7.52 -19.10
CA TYR A 49 22.25 -7.89 -20.08
C TYR A 49 21.64 -6.65 -20.77
N LEU A 50 21.27 -5.62 -20.01
CA LEU A 50 20.65 -4.43 -20.56
C LEU A 50 21.62 -3.66 -21.44
N ARG A 51 22.87 -3.47 -21.01
CA ARG A 51 23.90 -2.78 -21.80
C ARG A 51 24.18 -3.51 -23.10
N SER A 52 24.34 -4.84 -23.05
CA SER A 52 24.62 -5.67 -24.23
C SER A 52 23.47 -5.76 -25.23
N THR A 53 22.23 -5.49 -24.79
CA THR A 53 21.02 -5.61 -25.63
C THR A 53 20.40 -4.25 -25.97
N THR A 54 21.08 -3.16 -25.62
CA THR A 54 20.64 -1.79 -25.95
C THR A 54 21.14 -1.42 -27.36
N PRO A 55 20.24 -1.05 -28.30
CA PRO A 55 20.60 -0.84 -29.70
C PRO A 55 21.68 0.23 -29.95
N ALA A 56 21.79 1.21 -29.05
CA ALA A 56 22.74 2.31 -29.18
C ALA A 56 24.19 1.95 -28.81
N GLN A 57 24.42 0.83 -28.11
CA GLN A 57 25.73 0.43 -27.61
C GLN A 57 25.92 -1.09 -27.71
N PRO A 58 26.42 -1.61 -28.84
CA PRO A 58 26.47 -3.05 -29.12
C PRO A 58 27.63 -3.78 -28.41
N THR A 59 28.26 -3.18 -27.40
CA THR A 59 29.38 -3.79 -26.69
C THR A 59 28.87 -4.87 -25.73
N LEU A 60 29.36 -6.09 -25.87
CA LEU A 60 29.05 -7.17 -24.95
C LEU A 60 29.66 -6.89 -23.57
N HIS A 61 28.80 -6.77 -22.57
CA HIS A 61 29.14 -6.71 -21.16
C HIS A 61 28.96 -8.10 -20.56
N ILE A 62 29.94 -8.55 -19.79
CA ILE A 62 29.98 -9.90 -19.24
C ILE A 62 29.82 -9.81 -17.72
N PRO A 63 28.73 -10.34 -17.14
CA PRO A 63 28.56 -10.32 -15.69
C PRO A 63 29.48 -11.37 -15.04
N LEU A 64 30.11 -11.01 -13.93
CA LEU A 64 30.97 -11.88 -13.14
C LEU A 64 30.57 -11.82 -11.66
N SER A 65 30.49 -13.01 -11.06
CA SER A 65 30.37 -13.20 -9.62
C SER A 65 31.74 -13.25 -8.97
N ASN A 66 31.91 -12.54 -7.85
CA ASN A 66 33.10 -12.68 -7.00
C ASN A 66 33.13 -14.00 -6.22
N LEU A 67 31.98 -14.68 -6.05
CA LEU A 67 31.94 -15.99 -5.41
C LEU A 67 32.53 -17.07 -6.32
N PRO A 68 33.35 -17.98 -5.76
CA PRO A 68 33.73 -19.23 -6.43
C PRO A 68 32.50 -20.04 -6.83
N ARG A 69 32.60 -20.81 -7.90
CA ARG A 69 31.51 -21.63 -8.44
C ARG A 69 30.98 -22.64 -7.43
N ALA A 70 31.86 -23.20 -6.60
CA ALA A 70 31.50 -24.13 -5.52
C ALA A 70 30.61 -23.48 -4.46
N ASP A 71 30.75 -22.16 -4.25
CA ASP A 71 30.09 -21.44 -3.16
C ASP A 71 28.73 -20.86 -3.57
N LEU A 72 28.42 -20.82 -4.86
CA LEU A 72 27.09 -20.38 -5.35
C LEU A 72 25.95 -21.19 -4.76
N ALA A 73 26.18 -22.48 -4.44
CA ALA A 73 25.18 -23.34 -3.81
C ALA A 73 24.87 -22.95 -2.35
N LEU A 74 25.76 -22.18 -1.71
CA LEU A 74 25.57 -21.68 -0.34
C LEU A 74 24.62 -20.47 -0.28
N ARG A 75 24.05 -20.04 -1.42
CA ARG A 75 23.11 -18.92 -1.54
C ARG A 75 21.72 -19.43 -1.97
N PRO A 76 20.89 -19.92 -1.03
CA PRO A 76 19.57 -20.47 -1.35
C PRO A 76 18.64 -19.41 -1.97
N GLU A 77 18.73 -18.16 -1.52
CA GLU A 77 18.01 -17.01 -2.07
C GLU A 77 18.35 -16.74 -3.54
N LEU A 78 19.64 -16.83 -3.90
CA LEU A 78 20.10 -16.72 -5.29
C LEU A 78 19.53 -17.86 -6.13
N THR A 79 19.59 -19.08 -5.64
CA THR A 79 19.05 -20.25 -6.35
C THR A 79 17.56 -20.08 -6.62
N ALA A 80 16.79 -19.58 -5.65
CA ALA A 80 15.36 -19.28 -5.82
C ALA A 80 15.10 -18.16 -6.84
N ALA A 81 15.91 -17.09 -6.82
CA ALA A 81 15.79 -15.99 -7.77
C ALA A 81 16.10 -16.43 -9.21
N LEU A 82 17.19 -17.18 -9.40
CA LEU A 82 17.57 -17.73 -10.71
C LEU A 82 16.51 -18.69 -11.26
N ALA A 83 15.95 -19.57 -10.42
CA ALA A 83 14.90 -20.50 -10.84
C ALA A 83 13.67 -19.78 -11.42
N ARG A 84 13.26 -18.65 -10.82
CA ARG A 84 12.17 -17.80 -11.36
C ARG A 84 12.53 -17.17 -12.70
N ALA A 85 13.81 -16.88 -12.93
CA ALA A 85 14.33 -16.41 -14.21
C ALA A 85 14.61 -17.55 -15.21
N ARG A 86 14.29 -18.80 -14.88
CA ARG A 86 14.61 -20.02 -15.66
C ARG A 86 16.12 -20.18 -15.88
N LEU A 87 16.91 -19.82 -14.87
CA LEU A 87 18.34 -19.99 -14.80
C LEU A 87 18.73 -20.97 -13.69
N ARG A 88 19.93 -21.52 -13.79
CA ARG A 88 20.60 -22.33 -12.76
C ARG A 88 21.84 -21.59 -12.28
N PRO A 89 22.32 -21.83 -11.04
CA PRO A 89 23.61 -21.29 -10.58
C PRO A 89 24.77 -21.57 -11.53
N SER A 90 24.76 -22.74 -12.20
CA SER A 90 25.77 -23.11 -13.21
C SER A 90 25.84 -22.17 -14.41
N ASP A 91 24.75 -21.46 -14.71
CA ASP A 91 24.67 -20.56 -15.86
C ASP A 91 25.43 -19.24 -15.58
N LEU A 92 25.61 -18.87 -14.30
CA LEU A 92 26.40 -17.71 -13.89
C LEU A 92 27.91 -17.90 -14.16
N LEU A 93 28.58 -16.79 -14.45
CA LEU A 93 30.01 -16.71 -14.62
C LEU A 93 30.63 -16.18 -13.33
N THR A 94 31.76 -16.74 -12.94
CA THR A 94 32.45 -16.56 -11.67
C THR A 94 33.92 -16.23 -11.94
N LEU A 95 34.67 -15.87 -10.90
CA LEU A 95 36.12 -15.68 -11.02
C LEU A 95 36.83 -16.94 -11.53
N ASP A 96 36.30 -18.14 -11.27
CA ASP A 96 36.83 -19.41 -11.78
C ASP A 96 36.75 -19.54 -13.31
N ASP A 97 35.88 -18.78 -13.96
CA ASP A 97 35.73 -18.78 -15.42
C ASP A 97 36.71 -17.80 -16.11
N ILE A 98 37.44 -17.02 -15.32
CA ILE A 98 38.41 -16.05 -15.83
C ILE A 98 39.74 -16.78 -16.04
N ALA A 99 40.14 -16.98 -17.30
CA ALA A 99 41.45 -17.53 -17.60
C ALA A 99 42.59 -16.67 -17.01
N ASP A 100 43.68 -17.30 -16.58
CA ASP A 100 44.91 -16.63 -16.14
C ASP A 100 45.49 -15.68 -17.22
N THR A 101 45.04 -15.83 -18.46
CA THR A 101 45.42 -15.01 -19.61
C THR A 101 44.79 -13.60 -19.61
N LEU A 102 43.86 -13.29 -18.69
CA LEU A 102 43.33 -11.93 -18.58
C LEU A 102 44.34 -11.01 -17.89
N THR A 103 44.80 -10.01 -18.64
CA THR A 103 45.66 -8.92 -18.16
C THR A 103 44.87 -7.62 -18.05
N PRO A 104 45.30 -6.66 -17.21
CA PRO A 104 44.65 -5.35 -17.11
C PRO A 104 44.40 -4.69 -18.48
N ASP A 105 45.39 -4.70 -19.36
CA ASP A 105 45.32 -4.07 -20.70
C ASP A 105 44.25 -4.66 -21.61
N SER A 106 43.80 -5.87 -21.30
CA SER A 106 42.83 -6.61 -22.09
C SER A 106 41.42 -6.55 -21.49
N THR A 107 41.21 -5.77 -20.43
CA THR A 107 39.93 -5.69 -19.72
C THR A 107 39.51 -4.27 -19.41
N ARG A 108 38.20 -4.08 -19.27
CA ARG A 108 37.55 -2.90 -18.71
C ARG A 108 36.55 -3.39 -17.68
N TRP A 109 36.44 -2.70 -16.55
CA TRP A 109 35.58 -3.12 -15.44
C TRP A 109 34.52 -2.09 -15.13
N VAL A 110 33.29 -2.55 -14.94
CA VAL A 110 32.18 -1.77 -14.41
C VAL A 110 31.79 -2.36 -13.06
N LEU A 111 31.75 -1.51 -12.05
CA LEU A 111 31.36 -1.91 -10.70
C LEU A 111 29.87 -1.67 -10.49
N VAL A 112 29.20 -2.59 -9.83
CA VAL A 112 27.82 -2.41 -9.36
C VAL A 112 27.73 -2.72 -7.87
N ASP A 113 26.92 -1.97 -7.13
CA ASP A 113 26.71 -2.17 -5.69
C ASP A 113 28.00 -2.06 -4.83
N HIS A 114 29.03 -1.45 -5.41
CA HIS A 114 30.24 -1.01 -4.73
C HIS A 114 31.02 -0.06 -5.66
N ASN A 115 31.91 0.73 -5.08
CA ASN A 115 32.70 1.72 -5.84
C ASN A 115 34.22 1.55 -5.72
N ALA A 116 34.69 0.45 -5.13
CA ALA A 116 36.10 0.11 -5.05
C ALA A 116 36.34 -1.39 -5.28
N LEU A 117 37.09 -1.71 -6.33
CA LEU A 117 37.42 -3.09 -6.66
C LEU A 117 38.42 -3.65 -5.63
N THR A 118 38.03 -4.68 -4.87
CA THR A 118 38.78 -5.29 -3.76
C THR A 118 39.26 -6.73 -4.06
N GLY A 119 39.91 -7.36 -3.08
CA GLY A 119 40.23 -8.79 -3.09
C GLY A 119 41.15 -9.24 -4.24
N THR A 120 40.85 -10.41 -4.78
CA THR A 120 41.64 -11.08 -5.85
C THR A 120 41.79 -10.23 -7.10
N LEU A 121 40.74 -9.49 -7.49
CA LEU A 121 40.78 -8.66 -8.69
C LEU A 121 41.69 -7.42 -8.48
N ALA A 122 41.68 -6.83 -7.28
CA ALA A 122 42.57 -5.73 -6.94
C ALA A 122 44.04 -6.18 -6.92
N ALA A 123 44.31 -7.35 -6.32
CA ALA A 123 45.65 -7.94 -6.27
C ALA A 123 46.24 -8.23 -7.66
N ARG A 124 45.40 -8.48 -8.67
CA ARG A 124 45.79 -8.67 -10.08
C ARG A 124 45.96 -7.37 -10.86
N GLY A 125 45.81 -6.20 -10.23
CA GLY A 125 46.04 -4.89 -10.82
C GLY A 125 44.88 -4.35 -11.67
N PHE A 126 43.68 -4.94 -11.58
CA PHE A 126 42.54 -4.54 -12.39
C PHE A 126 41.88 -3.23 -11.98
N SER A 127 42.14 -2.72 -10.77
CA SER A 127 41.55 -1.46 -10.27
C SER A 127 41.84 -0.27 -11.21
N SER A 128 43.00 -0.25 -11.87
CA SER A 128 43.38 0.77 -12.86
C SER A 128 42.56 0.75 -14.16
N ARG A 129 41.73 -0.29 -14.34
CA ARG A 129 40.92 -0.54 -15.53
C ARG A 129 39.42 -0.44 -15.24
N VAL A 130 39.05 0.07 -14.07
CA VAL A 130 37.67 0.42 -13.75
C VAL A 130 37.27 1.65 -14.56
N VAL A 131 36.26 1.48 -15.38
CA VAL A 131 35.76 2.50 -16.32
C VAL A 131 34.34 2.93 -16.02
N GLY A 132 33.65 2.32 -15.06
CA GLY A 132 32.27 2.68 -14.72
C GLY A 132 31.89 2.16 -13.34
N CYS A 133 30.89 2.77 -12.72
CA CYS A 133 30.37 2.37 -11.43
C CYS A 133 28.90 2.78 -11.28
N VAL A 134 28.07 1.89 -10.74
CA VAL A 134 26.70 2.18 -10.30
C VAL A 134 26.57 1.69 -8.86
N ASP A 135 26.55 2.62 -7.91
CA ASP A 135 26.65 2.30 -6.49
C ASP A 135 25.88 3.31 -5.64
N HIS A 136 25.31 2.81 -4.54
CA HIS A 136 24.56 3.60 -3.57
C HIS A 136 25.35 3.83 -2.26
N HIS A 137 26.53 3.24 -2.11
CA HIS A 137 27.40 3.43 -0.95
C HIS A 137 28.17 4.76 -1.00
N ALA A 138 28.87 5.08 0.09
CA ALA A 138 29.72 6.27 0.16
C ALA A 138 30.90 6.14 -0.82
N ASP A 139 31.15 7.19 -1.62
CA ASP A 139 32.19 7.21 -2.65
C ASP A 139 33.60 7.09 -2.05
N GLU A 140 34.27 5.96 -2.25
CA GLU A 140 35.67 5.72 -1.85
C GLU A 140 36.68 6.45 -2.76
N ARG A 141 36.20 7.11 -3.82
CA ARG A 141 37.01 7.85 -4.82
C ARG A 141 37.97 6.95 -5.60
N SER A 142 37.66 5.66 -5.66
CA SER A 142 38.43 4.64 -6.38
C SER A 142 38.08 4.57 -7.88
N VAL A 143 36.93 5.12 -8.29
CA VAL A 143 36.47 5.18 -9.69
C VAL A 143 36.76 6.55 -10.30
N PRO A 144 37.43 6.64 -11.47
CA PRO A 144 37.75 7.90 -12.15
C PRO A 144 36.52 8.78 -12.39
N ALA A 145 36.68 10.10 -12.31
CA ALA A 145 35.59 11.07 -12.52
C ALA A 145 35.08 11.12 -13.98
N GLN A 146 35.90 10.73 -14.94
CA GLN A 146 35.53 10.60 -16.35
C GLN A 146 35.55 9.12 -16.76
N THR A 147 34.39 8.57 -17.07
CA THR A 147 34.18 7.14 -17.33
C THR A 147 33.96 6.80 -18.82
N GLY A 148 34.17 7.76 -19.73
CA GLY A 148 33.91 7.58 -21.16
C GLY A 148 32.43 7.25 -21.41
N ASP A 149 32.17 6.12 -22.10
CA ASP A 149 30.81 5.67 -22.46
C ASP A 149 30.06 4.94 -21.33
N GLU A 150 30.74 4.66 -20.22
CA GLU A 150 30.18 4.02 -19.04
C GLU A 150 29.77 5.06 -17.99
N PRO A 151 28.70 4.82 -17.22
CA PRO A 151 28.26 5.73 -16.17
C PRO A 151 29.18 5.69 -14.94
N ARG A 152 29.35 6.86 -14.28
CA ARG A 152 29.79 6.98 -12.89
C ARG A 152 28.62 7.50 -12.07
N LEU A 153 27.83 6.60 -11.52
CA LEU A 153 26.69 6.88 -10.66
C LEU A 153 27.02 6.38 -9.27
N ILE A 154 27.62 7.24 -8.45
CA ILE A 154 27.93 6.94 -7.05
C ILE A 154 27.20 7.99 -6.24
N ASP A 155 25.99 7.66 -5.81
CA ASP A 155 25.16 8.61 -5.10
C ASP A 155 24.15 7.90 -4.18
N THR A 156 24.24 8.20 -2.89
CA THR A 156 23.22 7.89 -1.87
C THR A 156 21.85 8.56 -2.16
N GLN A 157 21.76 9.44 -3.17
CA GLN A 157 20.65 10.33 -3.46
C GLN A 157 20.17 10.28 -4.92
N LEU A 158 20.33 9.14 -5.62
CA LEU A 158 19.88 8.94 -7.02
C LEU A 158 18.38 9.21 -7.29
N PHE A 159 17.60 9.63 -6.29
CA PHE A 159 16.23 10.14 -6.44
C PHE A 159 16.06 11.64 -6.19
N HIS A 160 17.12 12.44 -6.01
CA HIS A 160 17.01 13.86 -5.62
C HIS A 160 17.71 14.88 -6.53
N HIS A 161 18.27 14.49 -7.68
CA HIS A 161 18.79 15.48 -8.63
C HIS A 161 17.72 16.00 -9.59
N GLN A 162 17.43 17.30 -9.44
CA GLN A 162 16.79 18.16 -10.44
C GLN A 162 17.50 17.99 -11.78
N HIS A 163 16.81 17.42 -12.78
CA HIS A 163 17.32 17.37 -14.14
C HIS A 163 17.01 18.68 -14.88
N PRO A 164 17.99 19.24 -15.62
CA PRO A 164 17.75 20.35 -16.52
C PRO A 164 16.79 19.92 -17.62
N SER A 165 15.94 20.86 -18.04
CA SER A 165 14.92 20.77 -19.08
C SER A 165 15.37 19.97 -20.32
N GLY A 166 15.03 18.69 -20.32
CA GLY A 166 15.17 17.77 -21.45
C GLY A 166 14.27 16.58 -21.16
N GLN A 167 13.10 16.54 -21.81
CA GLN A 167 12.12 15.46 -21.67
C GLN A 167 12.75 14.11 -22.03
N THR A 168 13.23 13.39 -21.01
CA THR A 168 13.50 11.95 -21.10
C THR A 168 12.46 11.28 -20.22
N ASN A 169 11.50 10.61 -20.88
CA ASN A 169 10.40 9.92 -20.22
C ASN A 169 10.96 8.65 -19.54
N MET A 170 11.45 8.82 -18.31
CA MET A 170 11.87 7.71 -17.44
C MET A 170 10.62 6.91 -17.05
N PRO A 171 10.66 5.57 -17.10
CA PRO A 171 9.52 4.75 -16.71
C PRO A 171 9.23 4.97 -15.22
N ARG A 172 7.94 5.01 -14.87
CA ARG A 172 7.52 5.10 -13.47
C ARG A 172 8.06 3.92 -12.66
N PRO A 173 8.43 4.15 -11.39
CA PRO A 173 8.79 3.06 -10.49
C PRO A 173 7.58 2.14 -10.28
N SER A 174 7.82 0.87 -9.94
CA SER A 174 6.73 0.01 -9.45
C SER A 174 6.17 0.57 -8.13
N LEU A 175 4.92 0.20 -7.79
CA LEU A 175 4.34 0.56 -6.49
C LEU A 175 5.22 0.12 -5.31
N ALA A 176 5.82 -1.07 -5.38
CA ALA A 176 6.70 -1.57 -4.33
C ALA A 176 7.97 -0.72 -4.19
N ALA A 177 8.60 -0.34 -5.31
CA ALA A 177 9.77 0.54 -5.29
C ALA A 177 9.42 1.94 -4.77
N PHE A 178 8.28 2.47 -5.17
CA PHE A 178 7.76 3.74 -4.65
C PHE A 178 7.51 3.69 -3.13
N LEU A 179 6.86 2.65 -2.62
CA LEU A 179 6.60 2.51 -1.18
C LEU A 179 7.91 2.33 -0.38
N ALA A 180 8.89 1.63 -0.93
CA ALA A 180 10.22 1.53 -0.34
C ALA A 180 10.91 2.90 -0.27
N GLN A 181 10.83 3.70 -1.35
CA GLN A 181 11.34 5.07 -1.38
C GLN A 181 10.61 5.97 -0.36
N ALA A 182 9.28 5.87 -0.27
CA ALA A 182 8.48 6.61 0.69
C ALA A 182 8.86 6.27 2.14
N ARG A 183 9.10 4.99 2.44
CA ARG A 183 9.58 4.53 3.75
C ARG A 183 10.96 5.06 4.08
N ALA A 184 11.89 5.00 3.13
CA ALA A 184 13.23 5.55 3.31
C ALA A 184 13.18 7.05 3.59
N ALA A 185 12.34 7.80 2.87
CA ALA A 185 12.16 9.24 3.10
C ALA A 185 11.52 9.56 4.45
N LEU A 186 10.54 8.77 4.89
CA LEU A 186 9.88 8.96 6.20
C LEU A 186 10.84 8.72 7.38
N THR A 187 11.76 7.78 7.21
CA THR A 187 12.69 7.32 8.28
C THR A 187 14.06 8.01 8.25
N ALA A 188 14.38 8.71 7.15
CA ALA A 188 15.66 9.40 7.01
C ALA A 188 15.82 10.58 8.00
N PRO A 189 17.07 10.91 8.40
CA PRO A 189 17.35 12.12 9.16
C PRO A 189 16.84 13.37 8.45
N ARG A 190 16.14 14.22 9.20
CA ARG A 190 15.47 15.38 8.61
C ARG A 190 16.43 16.49 8.23
N ARG A 191 16.31 16.97 7.00
CA ARG A 191 16.92 18.23 6.57
C ARG A 191 16.09 19.41 7.09
N PRO A 192 16.72 20.48 7.59
CA PRO A 192 16.03 21.72 7.91
C PRO A 192 15.32 22.28 6.65
N ASN A 193 14.13 22.86 6.82
CA ASN A 193 13.38 23.59 5.79
C ASN A 193 12.85 22.79 4.58
N THR A 194 12.74 21.46 4.65
CA THR A 194 12.05 20.68 3.61
C THR A 194 10.97 19.81 4.27
N PRO A 195 9.69 20.26 4.26
CA PRO A 195 8.61 19.49 4.88
C PRO A 195 8.35 18.19 4.13
N LEU A 196 7.97 17.13 4.85
CA LEU A 196 7.47 15.90 4.24
C LEU A 196 6.00 16.08 3.88
N THR A 197 5.60 15.67 2.68
CA THR A 197 4.19 15.64 2.28
C THR A 197 3.63 14.24 2.52
N LEU A 198 2.71 14.12 3.49
CA LEU A 198 2.03 12.87 3.82
C LEU A 198 0.61 12.88 3.25
N VAL A 199 0.15 11.73 2.78
CA VAL A 199 -1.21 11.51 2.27
C VAL A 199 -1.86 10.46 3.16
N VAL A 200 -2.98 10.81 3.79
CA VAL A 200 -3.58 9.96 4.83
C VAL A 200 -5.07 9.82 4.61
N GLY A 201 -5.56 8.59 4.77
CA GLY A 201 -6.98 8.25 4.81
C GLY A 201 -7.62 8.53 6.17
N ASN A 202 -8.93 8.29 6.29
CA ASN A 202 -9.63 8.47 7.57
C ASN A 202 -9.22 7.41 8.62
N GLU A 203 -9.60 7.63 9.88
CA GLU A 203 -9.25 6.74 11.01
C GLU A 203 -9.91 5.36 10.98
N SER A 204 -11.00 5.19 10.22
CA SER A 204 -11.55 3.83 9.99
C SER A 204 -10.60 3.01 9.11
N ALA A 205 -9.76 3.68 8.32
CA ALA A 205 -8.77 3.06 7.45
C ALA A 205 -9.39 1.89 6.68
N ASP A 206 -10.58 2.13 6.11
CA ASP A 206 -11.25 1.17 5.24
C ASP A 206 -10.51 1.05 3.91
N LEU A 207 -11.02 0.19 3.04
CA LEU A 207 -10.37 -0.10 1.77
C LEU A 207 -10.23 1.15 0.90
N ASP A 208 -11.22 2.05 0.91
CA ASP A 208 -11.16 3.27 0.12
C ASP A 208 -10.08 4.22 0.63
N SER A 209 -10.08 4.53 1.93
CA SER A 209 -9.04 5.33 2.57
C SER A 209 -7.63 4.82 2.29
N LEU A 210 -7.40 3.51 2.44
CA LEU A 210 -6.08 2.91 2.27
C LEU A 210 -5.63 2.90 0.80
N CYS A 211 -6.51 2.49 -0.11
CA CYS A 211 -6.19 2.47 -1.54
C CYS A 211 -6.04 3.89 -2.10
N SER A 212 -6.93 4.82 -1.74
CA SER A 212 -6.88 6.22 -2.16
C SER A 212 -5.58 6.90 -1.73
N ALA A 213 -5.08 6.63 -0.52
CA ALA A 213 -3.83 7.21 -0.04
C ALA A 213 -2.63 6.74 -0.89
N VAL A 214 -2.53 5.43 -1.13
CA VAL A 214 -1.47 4.86 -1.97
C VAL A 214 -1.57 5.38 -3.40
N LEU A 215 -2.78 5.39 -3.97
CA LEU A 215 -3.04 5.80 -5.34
C LEU A 215 -2.66 7.26 -5.58
N TYR A 216 -3.16 8.15 -4.72
CA TYR A 216 -2.88 9.58 -4.79
C TYR A 216 -1.39 9.84 -4.65
N ALA A 217 -0.76 9.28 -3.61
CA ALA A 217 0.65 9.50 -3.34
C ALA A 217 1.56 9.00 -4.47
N TYR A 218 1.26 7.82 -5.01
CA TYR A 218 2.02 7.24 -6.13
C TYR A 218 1.89 8.11 -7.38
N LEU A 219 0.68 8.48 -7.79
CA LEU A 219 0.46 9.24 -9.02
C LEU A 219 1.06 10.64 -8.94
N ARG A 220 0.91 11.31 -7.80
CA ARG A 220 1.49 12.65 -7.59
C ARG A 220 3.01 12.60 -7.62
N SER A 221 3.62 11.65 -6.92
CA SER A 221 5.09 11.51 -6.87
C SER A 221 5.72 11.11 -8.21
N THR A 222 4.94 10.47 -9.08
CA THR A 222 5.41 9.95 -10.37
C THR A 222 4.93 10.77 -11.56
N THR A 223 4.37 11.96 -11.31
CA THR A 223 4.02 12.94 -12.34
C THR A 223 5.24 13.82 -12.64
N PRO A 224 5.80 13.83 -13.87
CA PRO A 224 7.02 14.58 -14.19
C PRO A 224 6.92 16.09 -13.95
N ALA A 225 5.71 16.65 -14.04
CA ALA A 225 5.48 18.08 -13.87
C ALA A 225 5.68 18.59 -12.43
N GLN A 226 5.60 17.71 -11.41
CA GLN A 226 5.67 18.07 -9.99
C GLN A 226 6.34 16.97 -9.15
N PRO A 227 7.69 16.94 -9.08
CA PRO A 227 8.45 15.80 -8.52
C PRO A 227 8.48 15.75 -6.98
N THR A 228 7.47 16.28 -6.28
CA THR A 228 7.41 16.23 -4.82
C THR A 228 6.99 14.82 -4.39
N LEU A 229 7.80 14.18 -3.55
CA LEU A 229 7.47 12.88 -2.98
C LEU A 229 6.30 13.03 -1.99
N HIS A 230 5.21 12.33 -2.28
CA HIS A 230 4.06 12.15 -1.42
C HIS A 230 4.17 10.79 -0.74
N ILE A 231 4.05 10.76 0.58
CA ILE A 231 4.23 9.55 1.39
C ILE A 231 2.84 9.06 1.83
N PRO A 232 2.35 7.91 1.33
CA PRO A 232 1.07 7.37 1.78
C PRO A 232 1.20 6.84 3.21
N LEU A 233 0.25 7.19 4.07
CA LEU A 233 0.18 6.75 5.46
C LEU A 233 -1.16 6.06 5.74
N SER A 234 -1.09 4.82 6.23
CA SER A 234 -2.27 4.11 6.75
C SER A 234 -2.58 4.63 8.15
N ASN A 235 -3.78 5.17 8.36
CA ASN A 235 -4.21 5.74 9.65
C ASN A 235 -4.65 4.65 10.65
N LEU A 236 -3.77 3.68 10.91
CA LEU A 236 -3.94 2.60 11.88
C LEU A 236 -2.57 2.10 12.37
N PRO A 237 -2.52 1.36 13.49
CA PRO A 237 -1.32 0.61 13.89
C PRO A 237 -1.04 -0.55 12.92
N ARG A 238 0.23 -0.94 12.76
CA ARG A 238 0.65 -2.01 11.83
C ARG A 238 -0.04 -3.35 12.10
N ALA A 239 -0.27 -3.67 13.38
CA ALA A 239 -0.96 -4.88 13.79
C ALA A 239 -2.40 -4.98 13.23
N ASP A 240 -3.02 -3.85 12.88
CA ASP A 240 -4.43 -3.79 12.49
C ASP A 240 -4.65 -3.91 10.98
N LEU A 241 -3.56 -3.90 10.20
CA LEU A 241 -3.60 -4.21 8.76
C LEU A 241 -4.11 -5.63 8.50
N ALA A 242 -3.73 -6.58 9.34
CA ALA A 242 -4.16 -7.99 9.22
C ALA A 242 -5.67 -8.18 9.41
N LEU A 243 -6.34 -7.23 10.06
CA LEU A 243 -7.79 -7.25 10.28
C LEU A 243 -8.58 -6.90 9.00
N ARG A 244 -7.89 -6.52 7.93
CA ARG A 244 -8.46 -6.13 6.62
C ARG A 244 -8.02 -7.14 5.56
N PRO A 245 -8.53 -8.38 5.57
CA PRO A 245 -8.18 -9.40 4.57
C PRO A 245 -8.51 -8.95 3.14
N GLU A 246 -9.55 -8.14 2.96
CA GLU A 246 -9.90 -7.51 1.68
C GLU A 246 -8.80 -6.58 1.14
N LEU A 247 -8.12 -5.84 2.02
CA LEU A 247 -6.94 -5.06 1.65
C LEU A 247 -5.82 -5.99 1.20
N THR A 248 -5.58 -7.09 1.91
CA THR A 248 -4.53 -8.06 1.55
C THR A 248 -4.79 -8.65 0.16
N ALA A 249 -6.03 -9.00 -0.16
CA ALA A 249 -6.42 -9.47 -1.48
C ALA A 249 -6.24 -8.39 -2.57
N ALA A 250 -6.64 -7.14 -2.30
CA ALA A 250 -6.44 -6.02 -3.22
C ALA A 250 -4.94 -5.74 -3.49
N LEU A 251 -4.12 -5.70 -2.43
CA LEU A 251 -2.67 -5.51 -2.52
C LEU A 251 -2.01 -6.63 -3.32
N ALA A 252 -2.45 -7.88 -3.17
CA ALA A 252 -1.88 -9.01 -3.91
C ALA A 252 -2.03 -8.85 -5.43
N ARG A 253 -3.18 -8.32 -5.90
CA ARG A 253 -3.38 -7.98 -7.33
C ARG A 253 -2.42 -6.89 -7.80
N ALA A 254 -2.07 -5.95 -6.93
CA ALA A 254 -1.07 -4.92 -7.16
C ALA A 254 0.39 -5.38 -6.91
N ARG A 255 0.62 -6.67 -6.63
CA ARG A 255 1.93 -7.25 -6.26
C ARG A 255 2.55 -6.61 -5.01
N LEU A 256 1.70 -6.21 -4.08
CA LEU A 256 2.05 -5.67 -2.77
C LEU A 256 1.64 -6.63 -1.66
N ARG A 257 2.22 -6.42 -0.49
CA ARG A 257 1.88 -7.07 0.78
C ARG A 257 1.54 -6.01 1.81
N PRO A 258 0.78 -6.33 2.86
CA PRO A 258 0.49 -5.39 3.95
C PRO A 258 1.76 -4.77 4.57
N CYS A 259 2.86 -5.53 4.67
CA CYS A 259 4.11 -5.02 5.21
C CYS A 259 4.76 -3.92 4.37
N ASP A 260 4.42 -3.82 3.08
CA ASP A 260 4.94 -2.79 2.19
C ASP A 260 4.32 -1.41 2.50
N LEU A 261 3.11 -1.36 3.11
CA LEU A 261 2.44 -0.13 3.52
C LEU A 261 3.11 0.53 4.72
N LEU A 262 3.05 1.87 4.76
CA LEU A 262 3.44 2.67 5.91
C LEU A 262 2.23 2.90 6.82
N THR A 263 2.43 2.85 8.13
CA THR A 263 1.38 2.96 9.15
C THR A 263 1.76 3.98 10.21
N LEU A 264 0.87 4.23 11.18
CA LEU A 264 1.17 5.13 12.30
C LEU A 264 2.43 4.72 13.08
N ASP A 265 2.77 3.43 13.09
CA ASP A 265 3.96 2.91 13.78
C ASP A 265 5.27 3.29 13.08
N ASP A 266 5.23 3.69 11.80
CA ASP A 266 6.41 4.18 11.07
C ASP A 266 6.62 5.69 11.27
N LEU A 267 5.66 6.39 11.90
CA LEU A 267 5.68 7.84 12.03
C LEU A 267 6.57 8.25 13.20
N ALA A 268 7.73 8.85 12.91
CA ALA A 268 8.65 9.31 13.95
C ALA A 268 7.99 10.31 14.93
N ASP A 269 8.23 10.12 16.22
CA ASP A 269 7.74 11.02 17.28
C ASP A 269 8.30 12.44 17.15
N THR A 270 9.45 12.58 16.50
CA THR A 270 10.12 13.87 16.25
C THR A 270 9.46 14.72 15.16
N LEU A 271 8.45 14.20 14.45
CA LEU A 271 7.72 14.97 13.44
C LEU A 271 6.82 16.01 14.10
N THR A 272 7.03 17.28 13.72
CA THR A 272 6.23 18.43 14.16
C THR A 272 5.36 18.96 13.02
N PRO A 273 4.27 19.69 13.30
CA PRO A 273 3.43 20.31 12.27
C PRO A 273 4.24 21.10 11.24
N GLU A 274 5.17 21.94 11.66
CA GLU A 274 5.98 22.82 10.77
C GLU A 274 6.88 22.03 9.82
N SER A 275 7.20 20.79 10.20
CA SER A 275 8.02 19.88 9.43
C SER A 275 7.19 19.04 8.44
N THR A 276 5.86 19.14 8.44
CA THR A 276 4.99 18.26 7.66
C THR A 276 3.96 19.05 6.85
N ARG A 277 3.48 18.43 5.79
CA ARG A 277 2.32 18.84 5.00
C ARG A 277 1.40 17.63 4.89
N TRP A 278 0.10 17.83 5.05
CA TRP A 278 -0.86 16.73 5.05
C TRP A 278 -1.91 16.92 3.96
N VAL A 279 -2.07 15.91 3.12
CA VAL A 279 -3.19 15.79 2.17
C VAL A 279 -4.14 14.72 2.68
N LEU A 280 -5.40 15.08 2.85
CA LEU A 280 -6.43 14.17 3.34
C LEU A 280 -7.11 13.48 2.16
N VAL A 281 -7.30 12.18 2.23
CA VAL A 281 -8.15 11.45 1.29
C VAL A 281 -9.27 10.77 2.07
N ASP A 282 -10.47 10.72 1.49
CA ASP A 282 -11.64 10.06 2.09
C ASP A 282 -12.09 10.64 3.46
N HIS A 283 -11.65 11.87 3.72
CA HIS A 283 -12.14 12.76 4.77
C HIS A 283 -11.64 14.18 4.55
N ASN A 284 -12.27 15.15 5.21
CA ASN A 284 -11.89 16.57 5.14
C ASN A 284 -11.71 17.22 6.53
N ALA A 285 -11.56 16.41 7.58
CA ALA A 285 -11.21 16.86 8.92
C ALA A 285 -10.31 15.82 9.61
N LEU A 286 -9.09 16.22 9.97
CA LEU A 286 -8.16 15.32 10.65
C LEU A 286 -8.67 15.00 12.07
N THR A 287 -8.76 13.72 12.42
CA THR A 287 -9.22 13.23 13.72
C THR A 287 -8.17 12.33 14.40
N GLY A 288 -8.51 11.82 15.60
CA GLY A 288 -7.72 10.81 16.30
C GLY A 288 -6.30 11.25 16.68
N THR A 289 -5.37 10.30 16.66
CA THR A 289 -3.97 10.48 17.10
C THR A 289 -3.25 11.61 16.35
N LEU A 290 -3.50 11.75 15.04
CA LEU A 290 -2.84 12.78 14.23
C LEU A 290 -3.36 14.18 14.57
N ALA A 291 -4.67 14.32 14.83
CA ALA A 291 -5.24 15.58 15.33
C ALA A 291 -4.73 15.92 16.72
N ALA A 292 -4.65 14.94 17.63
CA ALA A 292 -4.11 15.12 18.98
C ALA A 292 -2.63 15.58 18.98
N ARG A 293 -1.86 15.18 17.97
CA ARG A 293 -0.48 15.65 17.74
C ARG A 293 -0.38 17.05 17.11
N GLY A 294 -1.50 17.71 16.82
CA GLY A 294 -1.53 19.09 16.29
C GLY A 294 -1.33 19.21 14.78
N PHE A 295 -1.26 18.09 14.04
CA PHE A 295 -1.01 18.10 12.60
C PHE A 295 -2.13 18.71 11.74
N GLY A 296 -3.32 18.93 12.32
CA GLY A 296 -4.45 19.56 11.62
C GLY A 296 -4.11 20.95 11.06
N SER A 297 -3.22 21.68 11.74
CA SER A 297 -2.73 23.00 11.30
C SER A 297 -1.85 22.97 10.03
N SER A 298 -1.34 21.80 9.68
CA SER A 298 -0.46 21.57 8.51
C SER A 298 -1.18 20.84 7.37
N VAL A 299 -2.51 20.79 7.41
CA VAL A 299 -3.32 20.25 6.31
C VAL A 299 -3.30 21.25 5.14
N VAL A 300 -2.83 20.77 3.99
CA VAL A 300 -2.64 21.59 2.79
C VAL A 300 -3.58 21.21 1.65
N GLY A 301 -4.37 20.14 1.75
CA GLY A 301 -5.30 19.73 0.70
C GLY A 301 -6.19 18.56 1.11
N CYS A 302 -7.24 18.32 0.33
CA CYS A 302 -8.07 17.13 0.46
C CYS A 302 -8.72 16.67 -0.85
N VAL A 303 -9.00 15.37 -0.92
CA VAL A 303 -9.89 14.73 -1.89
C VAL A 303 -10.88 13.87 -1.12
N ASP A 304 -12.17 14.23 -1.12
CA ASP A 304 -13.16 13.58 -0.27
C ASP A 304 -14.56 13.58 -0.89
N HIS A 305 -15.36 12.59 -0.53
CA HIS A 305 -16.75 12.42 -0.97
C HIS A 305 -17.79 12.58 0.16
N HIS A 306 -17.33 12.84 1.39
CA HIS A 306 -18.19 13.14 2.54
C HIS A 306 -18.68 14.59 2.55
N ALA A 307 -19.55 14.91 3.52
CA ALA A 307 -19.99 16.27 3.75
C ALA A 307 -18.81 17.16 4.19
N ASP A 308 -18.76 18.39 3.67
CA ASP A 308 -17.71 19.36 4.00
C ASP A 308 -17.84 19.85 5.45
N GLU A 309 -16.90 19.43 6.31
CA GLU A 309 -16.73 19.84 7.70
C GLU A 309 -16.05 21.21 7.84
N ARG A 310 -15.62 21.81 6.71
CA ARG A 310 -14.99 23.14 6.64
C ARG A 310 -13.70 23.25 7.46
N SER A 311 -13.03 22.13 7.69
CA SER A 311 -11.75 22.06 8.42
C SER A 311 -10.54 22.28 7.51
N VAL A 312 -10.65 21.92 6.21
CA VAL A 312 -9.58 22.20 5.22
C VAL A 312 -9.67 23.64 4.71
N PRO A 313 -8.56 24.40 4.69
CA PRO A 313 -8.52 25.77 4.15
C PRO A 313 -9.07 25.88 2.73
N ALA A 314 -9.70 27.00 2.40
CA ALA A 314 -10.21 27.26 1.05
C ALA A 314 -9.10 27.42 0.00
N GLN A 315 -7.89 27.81 0.43
CA GLN A 315 -6.71 27.97 -0.42
C GLN A 315 -5.68 26.93 -0.03
N THR A 316 -5.48 25.94 -0.91
CA THR A 316 -4.65 24.74 -0.69
C THR A 316 -3.35 24.74 -1.50
N GLY A 317 -3.02 25.88 -2.11
CA GLY A 317 -1.79 26.05 -2.88
C GLY A 317 -1.75 25.13 -4.10
N ASP A 318 -0.76 24.24 -4.12
CA ASP A 318 -0.52 23.25 -5.18
C ASP A 318 -1.32 21.95 -5.03
N GLU A 319 -1.93 21.72 -3.86
CA GLU A 319 -2.79 20.57 -3.61
C GLU A 319 -4.28 20.92 -3.79
N PRO A 320 -5.14 19.94 -4.14
CA PRO A 320 -6.56 20.19 -4.36
C PRO A 320 -7.32 20.39 -3.04
N ARG A 321 -8.44 21.11 -3.12
CA ARG A 321 -9.57 20.99 -2.20
C ARG A 321 -10.78 20.46 -2.97
N LEU A 322 -10.79 19.15 -3.23
CA LEU A 322 -11.84 18.48 -4.00
C LEU A 322 -12.78 17.77 -3.03
N ILE A 323 -13.96 18.34 -2.81
CA ILE A 323 -15.02 17.73 -2.00
C ILE A 323 -16.27 17.63 -2.87
N ASP A 324 -16.62 16.43 -3.31
CA ASP A 324 -17.76 16.20 -4.20
C ASP A 324 -18.37 14.81 -3.95
N THR A 325 -19.70 14.72 -3.94
CA THR A 325 -20.38 13.46 -3.59
C THR A 325 -20.24 12.43 -4.70
N CYS A 326 -19.73 11.26 -4.38
CA CYS A 326 -19.69 10.08 -5.25
C CYS A 326 -19.66 8.79 -4.43
N GLY A 327 -19.69 7.64 -5.11
CA GLY A 327 -19.72 6.34 -4.47
C GLY A 327 -18.44 6.02 -3.69
N SER A 328 -17.28 6.42 -4.20
CA SER A 328 -15.96 6.22 -3.56
C SER A 328 -15.04 7.41 -3.78
N CYS A 329 -14.24 7.77 -2.76
CA CYS A 329 -13.16 8.74 -2.85
C CYS A 329 -12.12 8.36 -3.92
N ALA A 330 -11.83 7.07 -4.11
CA ALA A 330 -10.92 6.61 -5.16
C ALA A 330 -11.36 7.08 -6.56
N SER A 331 -12.66 7.22 -6.83
CA SER A 331 -13.17 7.79 -8.08
C SER A 331 -12.70 9.24 -8.30
N LEU A 332 -12.68 10.05 -7.24
CA LEU A 332 -12.17 11.43 -7.28
C LEU A 332 -10.65 11.46 -7.48
N VAL A 333 -9.92 10.59 -6.78
CA VAL A 333 -8.46 10.48 -6.93
C VAL A 333 -8.08 10.11 -8.36
N VAL A 334 -8.79 9.15 -8.97
CA VAL A 334 -8.58 8.72 -10.36
C VAL A 334 -8.82 9.86 -11.34
N GLU A 335 -9.91 10.62 -11.16
CA GLU A 335 -10.21 11.74 -12.04
C GLU A 335 -9.21 12.88 -11.87
N TRP A 336 -8.88 13.26 -10.64
CA TRP A 336 -7.91 14.31 -10.34
C TRP A 336 -6.53 13.99 -10.92
N CYS A 337 -6.07 12.75 -10.74
CA CYS A 337 -4.77 12.31 -11.22
C CYS A 337 -4.79 11.86 -12.69
N ARG A 338 -5.90 12.06 -13.42
CA ARG A 338 -6.04 11.61 -14.82
C ARG A 338 -4.91 12.09 -15.75
N PRO A 339 -4.45 13.35 -15.66
CA PRO A 339 -3.33 13.82 -16.48
C PRO A 339 -2.06 12.99 -16.27
N ALA A 340 -1.78 12.59 -15.03
CA ALA A 340 -0.65 11.71 -14.74
C ALA A 340 -0.80 10.40 -15.55
N TRP A 341 -1.95 9.74 -15.47
CA TRP A 341 -2.15 8.50 -16.22
C TRP A 341 -2.01 8.67 -17.73
N ASP A 342 -2.59 9.74 -18.30
CA ASP A 342 -2.56 9.96 -19.74
C ASP A 342 -1.11 10.20 -20.24
N ASP A 343 -0.28 10.94 -19.49
CA ASP A 343 1.15 11.13 -19.80
C ASP A 343 1.92 9.80 -19.81
N ALA A 344 1.58 8.88 -18.89
CA ALA A 344 2.18 7.57 -18.81
C ALA A 344 1.81 6.66 -20.00
N LEU A 345 0.53 6.69 -20.40
CA LEU A 345 0.01 5.87 -21.50
C LEU A 345 0.57 6.27 -22.87
N GLN A 346 0.92 7.54 -23.06
CA GLN A 346 1.56 8.01 -24.30
C GLN A 346 3.01 7.52 -24.46
N GLY A 347 3.65 7.01 -23.39
CA GLY A 347 5.05 6.60 -23.35
C GLY A 347 5.37 5.19 -23.86
N GLY A 348 4.37 4.34 -24.14
CA GLY A 348 4.50 3.03 -24.80
C GLY A 348 5.64 2.13 -24.28
N ARG A 349 5.54 1.61 -23.06
CA ARG A 349 6.52 0.67 -22.47
C ARG A 349 5.85 -0.34 -21.51
N SER A 350 6.19 -1.63 -21.65
CA SER A 350 5.61 -2.73 -20.86
C SER A 350 5.83 -2.66 -19.34
N ALA A 351 6.88 -2.00 -18.87
CA ALA A 351 7.11 -1.78 -17.43
C ALA A 351 6.17 -0.71 -16.84
N GLN A 352 5.80 0.29 -17.65
CA GLN A 352 4.83 1.33 -17.29
C GLN A 352 3.44 0.70 -17.12
N GLU A 353 3.06 -0.14 -18.09
CA GLU A 353 1.78 -0.86 -18.11
C GLU A 353 1.58 -1.72 -16.86
N ALA A 354 2.64 -2.38 -16.36
CA ALA A 354 2.56 -3.19 -15.15
C ALA A 354 2.40 -2.39 -13.86
N ALA A 355 3.10 -1.25 -13.74
CA ALA A 355 3.00 -0.38 -12.57
C ALA A 355 1.64 0.35 -12.52
N ASP A 356 1.19 0.82 -13.69
CA ASP A 356 -0.12 1.45 -13.88
C ASP A 356 -1.26 0.44 -13.64
N ALA A 357 -1.12 -0.83 -14.07
CA ALA A 357 -2.09 -1.87 -13.75
C ALA A 357 -2.18 -2.16 -12.25
N GLY A 358 -1.05 -2.17 -11.52
CA GLY A 358 -1.05 -2.33 -10.07
C GLY A 358 -1.84 -1.24 -9.36
N ALA A 359 -1.62 0.02 -9.73
CA ALA A 359 -2.38 1.15 -9.21
C ALA A 359 -3.86 1.09 -9.62
N ALA A 360 -4.16 0.60 -10.84
CA ALA A 360 -5.52 0.41 -11.31
C ALA A 360 -6.29 -0.66 -10.51
N TRP A 361 -5.63 -1.75 -10.14
CA TRP A 361 -6.20 -2.80 -9.28
C TRP A 361 -6.61 -2.27 -7.90
N LEU A 362 -5.82 -1.38 -7.30
CA LEU A 362 -6.15 -0.74 -6.02
C LEU A 362 -7.34 0.21 -6.16
N GLY A 363 -7.35 1.04 -7.21
CA GLY A 363 -8.48 1.91 -7.52
C GLY A 363 -9.78 1.13 -7.74
N LEU A 364 -9.72 0.01 -8.48
CA LEU A 364 -10.89 -0.86 -8.69
C LEU A 364 -11.38 -1.48 -7.40
N ALA A 365 -10.47 -1.93 -6.52
CA ALA A 365 -10.85 -2.55 -5.25
C ALA A 365 -11.72 -1.60 -4.41
N ALA A 366 -11.28 -0.36 -4.24
CA ALA A 366 -12.01 0.66 -3.50
C ALA A 366 -13.36 0.98 -4.15
N VAL A 367 -13.36 1.39 -5.42
CA VAL A 367 -14.59 1.84 -6.09
C VAL A 367 -15.62 0.72 -6.17
N LEU A 368 -15.22 -0.51 -6.48
CA LEU A 368 -16.15 -1.63 -6.60
C LEU A 368 -16.75 -2.03 -5.25
N VAL A 369 -15.99 -2.02 -4.16
CA VAL A 369 -16.52 -2.37 -2.83
C VAL A 369 -17.54 -1.33 -2.37
N ASP A 370 -17.27 -0.03 -2.51
CA ASP A 370 -18.18 1.01 -2.01
C ASP A 370 -19.43 1.19 -2.86
N THR A 371 -19.33 0.92 -4.17
CA THR A 371 -20.46 1.01 -5.11
C THR A 371 -21.19 -0.31 -5.32
N ALA A 372 -20.82 -1.38 -4.61
CA ALA A 372 -21.31 -2.74 -4.83
C ALA A 372 -21.22 -3.16 -6.31
N GLY A 373 -20.08 -2.88 -6.94
CA GLY A 373 -19.84 -3.17 -8.35
C GLY A 373 -20.63 -2.27 -9.30
N LEU A 374 -20.84 -1.01 -8.93
CA LEU A 374 -21.69 -0.03 -9.60
C LEU A 374 -23.21 -0.33 -9.56
N LYS A 375 -23.63 -1.22 -8.64
CA LYS A 375 -25.03 -1.65 -8.50
C LYS A 375 -25.76 -0.94 -7.35
N ALA A 376 -25.05 -0.22 -6.48
CA ALA A 376 -25.66 0.56 -5.41
C ALA A 376 -26.28 1.84 -5.96
N ALA A 377 -27.58 1.80 -6.29
CA ALA A 377 -28.30 2.91 -6.94
C ALA A 377 -28.35 4.21 -6.12
N ASP A 378 -28.23 4.12 -4.80
CA ASP A 378 -28.24 5.24 -3.85
C ASP A 378 -26.87 5.94 -3.70
N LYS A 379 -25.79 5.29 -4.14
CA LYS A 379 -24.41 5.78 -3.99
C LYS A 379 -23.67 5.99 -5.31
N THR A 380 -23.92 5.14 -6.29
CA THR A 380 -23.17 5.10 -7.55
C THR A 380 -23.51 6.31 -8.39
N THR A 381 -22.49 7.03 -8.83
CA THR A 381 -22.62 8.19 -9.70
C THR A 381 -21.98 7.95 -11.07
N PRO A 382 -22.27 8.78 -12.09
CA PRO A 382 -21.57 8.71 -13.38
C PRO A 382 -20.05 8.86 -13.27
N ARG A 383 -19.56 9.48 -12.19
CA ARG A 383 -18.13 9.61 -11.89
C ARG A 383 -17.50 8.25 -11.59
N ASP A 384 -18.15 7.45 -10.74
CA ASP A 384 -17.71 6.10 -10.39
C ASP A 384 -17.67 5.18 -11.62
N VAL A 385 -18.69 5.28 -12.48
CA VAL A 385 -18.75 4.53 -13.75
C VAL A 385 -17.55 4.86 -14.63
N ARG A 386 -17.27 6.16 -14.87
CA ARG A 386 -16.11 6.57 -15.69
C ARG A 386 -14.77 6.16 -15.09
N ALA A 387 -14.64 6.22 -13.76
CA ALA A 387 -13.43 5.81 -13.06
C ALA A 387 -13.20 4.30 -13.25
N VAL A 388 -14.22 3.46 -13.00
CA VAL A 388 -14.14 2.02 -13.22
C VAL A 388 -13.83 1.69 -14.67
N GLU A 389 -14.56 2.24 -15.64
CA GLU A 389 -14.29 2.01 -17.07
C GLU A 389 -12.85 2.34 -17.46
N PHE A 390 -12.29 3.40 -16.89
CA PHE A 390 -10.92 3.78 -17.12
C PHE A 390 -9.93 2.78 -16.52
N LEU A 391 -10.09 2.43 -15.25
CA LEU A 391 -9.20 1.49 -14.56
C LEU A 391 -9.28 0.08 -15.16
N GLU A 392 -10.47 -0.35 -15.59
CA GLU A 392 -10.67 -1.64 -16.27
C GLU A 392 -9.86 -1.70 -17.57
N ARG A 393 -9.82 -0.63 -18.35
CA ARG A 393 -8.97 -0.57 -19.56
C ARG A 393 -7.49 -0.75 -19.24
N LEU A 394 -7.03 -0.19 -18.12
CA LEU A 394 -5.63 -0.33 -17.69
C LEU A 394 -5.30 -1.76 -17.28
N VAL A 395 -6.19 -2.42 -16.55
CA VAL A 395 -6.00 -3.82 -16.13
C VAL A 395 -6.07 -4.77 -17.32
N VAL A 396 -7.07 -4.62 -18.19
CA VAL A 396 -7.29 -5.47 -19.37
C VAL A 396 -6.15 -5.31 -20.39
N GLY A 397 -5.68 -4.09 -20.63
CA GLY A 397 -4.63 -3.78 -21.60
C GLY A 397 -3.26 -4.44 -21.36
N THR A 398 -3.05 -5.08 -20.20
CA THR A 398 -1.80 -5.82 -19.88
C THR A 398 -1.79 -7.28 -20.36
N GLY A 399 -2.80 -7.73 -21.11
CA GLY A 399 -2.96 -9.13 -21.48
C GLY A 399 -3.52 -10.00 -20.34
N GLN A 400 -4.01 -9.38 -19.27
CA GLN A 400 -4.80 -10.01 -18.21
C GLN A 400 -6.31 -10.09 -18.56
N GLU A 401 -6.68 -9.94 -19.83
CA GLU A 401 -8.07 -9.89 -20.30
C GLU A 401 -8.92 -11.09 -19.86
N GLN A 402 -8.29 -12.26 -19.70
CA GLN A 402 -8.95 -13.50 -19.27
C GLN A 402 -9.06 -13.63 -17.74
N ALA A 403 -8.39 -12.77 -16.96
CA ALA A 403 -8.29 -12.87 -15.50
C ALA A 403 -9.10 -11.80 -14.74
N TYR A 404 -9.62 -10.77 -15.43
CA TYR A 404 -10.45 -9.74 -14.82
C TYR A 404 -11.93 -9.95 -15.16
N GLY A 405 -12.75 -10.05 -14.12
CA GLY A 405 -14.20 -9.92 -14.22
C GLY A 405 -14.68 -9.13 -13.01
N ARG A 406 -15.40 -8.04 -13.25
CA ARG A 406 -15.85 -7.10 -12.21
C ARG A 406 -16.54 -7.80 -11.04
N ASP A 407 -17.54 -8.63 -11.34
CA ASP A 407 -18.30 -9.37 -10.34
C ASP A 407 -17.48 -10.46 -9.65
N ALA A 408 -16.53 -11.09 -10.37
CA ALA A 408 -15.62 -12.07 -9.77
C ALA A 408 -14.63 -11.41 -8.80
N TYR A 409 -14.11 -10.23 -9.15
CA TYR A 409 -13.19 -9.50 -8.27
C TYR A 409 -13.90 -8.91 -7.05
N LEU A 410 -15.07 -8.31 -7.23
CA LEU A 410 -15.91 -7.89 -6.11
C LEU A 410 -16.26 -9.09 -5.21
N GLY A 411 -16.68 -10.21 -5.80
CA GLY A 411 -17.00 -11.43 -5.06
C GLY A 411 -15.82 -11.96 -4.26
N GLU A 412 -14.59 -11.92 -4.79
CA GLU A 412 -13.37 -12.25 -4.06
C GLU A 412 -13.16 -11.34 -2.85
N LEU A 413 -13.23 -10.02 -3.04
CA LEU A 413 -13.04 -9.03 -1.99
C LEU A 413 -14.10 -9.13 -0.90
N SER A 414 -15.38 -9.23 -1.28
CA SER A 414 -16.49 -9.40 -0.33
C SER A 414 -16.35 -10.68 0.47
N ARG A 415 -16.04 -11.81 -0.19
CA ARG A 415 -15.88 -13.10 0.49
C ARG A 415 -14.80 -13.04 1.57
N VAL A 416 -13.64 -12.45 1.28
CA VAL A 416 -12.57 -12.34 2.29
C VAL A 416 -12.88 -11.29 3.35
N LYS A 417 -13.57 -10.19 3.02
CA LYS A 417 -14.02 -9.17 3.98
C LYS A 417 -14.95 -9.75 5.05
N GLU A 418 -15.84 -10.63 4.61
CA GLU A 418 -16.87 -11.31 5.40
C GLU A 418 -16.34 -12.53 6.15
N ASP A 419 -15.15 -13.05 5.81
CA ASP A 419 -14.54 -14.17 6.51
C ASP A 419 -13.88 -13.71 7.81
N LEU A 420 -14.53 -13.99 8.94
CA LEU A 420 -14.03 -13.67 10.28
C LEU A 420 -13.52 -14.92 11.02
N SER A 421 -13.50 -16.09 10.38
CA SER A 421 -13.19 -17.37 11.03
C SER A 421 -11.79 -17.44 11.65
N GLY A 422 -10.84 -16.66 11.09
CA GLY A 422 -9.48 -16.53 11.61
C GLY A 422 -9.27 -15.40 12.64
N MET A 423 -10.32 -14.67 13.02
CA MET A 423 -10.21 -13.50 13.91
C MET A 423 -10.75 -13.78 15.31
N ALA A 424 -10.00 -13.38 16.33
CA ALA A 424 -10.49 -13.37 17.70
C ALA A 424 -11.64 -12.36 17.83
N LEU A 425 -12.59 -12.58 18.75
CA LEU A 425 -13.73 -11.67 18.96
C LEU A 425 -13.30 -10.22 19.28
N ARG A 426 -12.27 -10.05 20.10
CA ARG A 426 -11.65 -8.74 20.34
C ARG A 426 -11.23 -8.03 19.04
N ASP A 427 -10.72 -8.80 18.08
CA ASP A 427 -10.27 -8.30 16.79
C ASP A 427 -11.45 -7.96 15.86
N VAL A 428 -12.53 -8.73 15.93
CA VAL A 428 -13.80 -8.41 15.29
C VAL A 428 -14.36 -7.08 15.81
N TRP A 429 -14.32 -6.84 17.13
CA TRP A 429 -14.83 -5.61 17.75
C TRP A 429 -14.03 -4.38 17.38
N ARG A 430 -12.72 -4.50 17.19
CA ARG A 430 -11.81 -3.39 16.89
C ARG A 430 -11.68 -3.07 15.40
N LYS A 431 -12.03 -4.00 14.49
CA LYS A 431 -11.80 -3.89 13.04
C LYS A 431 -12.38 -2.61 12.43
N ASP A 432 -13.68 -2.36 12.60
CA ASP A 432 -14.39 -1.13 12.17
C ASP A 432 -15.15 -0.52 13.34
N TYR A 433 -14.37 0.12 14.23
CA TYR A 433 -14.83 0.67 15.49
C TYR A 433 -14.81 2.20 15.47
N LYS A 434 -15.84 2.82 16.05
CA LYS A 434 -15.85 4.25 16.36
C LYS A 434 -16.34 4.52 17.77
N GLN A 435 -15.76 5.53 18.40
CA GLN A 435 -16.05 5.92 19.78
C GLN A 435 -16.32 7.42 19.86
N TRP A 436 -17.28 7.80 20.70
CA TRP A 436 -17.61 9.19 20.99
C TRP A 436 -17.82 9.40 22.48
N ASP A 437 -17.35 10.53 23.00
CA ASP A 437 -17.69 11.03 24.33
C ASP A 437 -18.80 12.09 24.20
N GLU A 438 -19.96 11.81 24.78
CA GLU A 438 -21.09 12.72 24.85
C GLU A 438 -21.29 13.23 26.28
N GLY A 439 -20.48 14.22 26.63
CA GLY A 439 -20.62 14.94 27.89
C GLY A 439 -20.27 14.09 29.11
N GLY A 440 -19.30 13.19 28.98
CA GLY A 440 -18.84 12.25 30.01
C GLY A 440 -19.49 10.87 29.93
N ARG A 441 -20.26 10.58 28.87
CA ARG A 441 -20.78 9.25 28.57
C ARG A 441 -20.16 8.73 27.28
N VAL A 442 -19.57 7.55 27.33
CA VAL A 442 -18.78 7.02 26.21
C VAL A 442 -19.58 5.98 25.44
N LEU A 443 -19.81 6.25 24.15
CA LEU A 443 -20.48 5.35 23.20
C LEU A 443 -19.44 4.72 22.28
N GLY A 444 -19.44 3.39 22.15
CA GLY A 444 -18.68 2.67 21.13
C GLY A 444 -19.58 1.88 20.19
N VAL A 445 -19.29 1.96 18.89
CA VAL A 445 -20.01 1.20 17.85
C VAL A 445 -19.03 0.39 17.00
N SER A 446 -19.15 -0.93 17.05
CA SER A 446 -18.44 -1.88 16.21
C SER A 446 -19.33 -2.29 15.04
N ALA A 447 -18.90 -2.03 13.80
CA ALA A 447 -19.57 -2.51 12.59
C ALA A 447 -18.95 -3.83 12.13
N VAL A 448 -19.79 -4.83 11.85
CA VAL A 448 -19.33 -6.21 11.59
C VAL A 448 -19.97 -6.73 10.30
N PRO A 449 -19.18 -7.23 9.32
CA PRO A 449 -19.69 -7.69 8.03
C PRO A 449 -20.30 -9.11 8.08
N GLN A 450 -20.82 -9.52 9.24
CA GLN A 450 -21.46 -10.81 9.46
C GLN A 450 -22.57 -10.68 10.51
N GLY A 451 -23.61 -11.50 10.37
CA GLY A 451 -24.76 -11.51 11.28
C GLY A 451 -24.45 -12.03 12.68
N LEU A 452 -25.29 -11.70 13.66
CA LEU A 452 -25.16 -12.13 15.06
C LEU A 452 -25.14 -13.66 15.19
N ARG A 453 -25.90 -14.37 14.34
CA ARG A 453 -25.91 -15.84 14.31
C ARG A 453 -24.55 -16.40 13.90
N TYR A 454 -23.92 -15.82 12.87
CA TYR A 454 -22.56 -16.19 12.45
C TYR A 454 -21.56 -15.92 13.58
N LEU A 455 -21.67 -14.79 14.26
CA LEU A 455 -20.77 -14.46 15.37
C LEU A 455 -20.87 -15.47 16.51
N ILE A 456 -22.06 -15.97 16.82
CA ILE A 456 -22.24 -17.04 17.79
C ILE A 456 -21.65 -18.35 17.25
N ASP A 457 -22.13 -18.79 16.09
CA ASP A 457 -21.88 -20.16 15.61
C ASP A 457 -20.42 -20.34 15.16
N GLU A 458 -19.85 -19.37 14.43
CA GLU A 458 -18.50 -19.46 13.86
C GLU A 458 -17.44 -18.76 14.71
N SER A 459 -17.66 -17.49 15.08
CA SER A 459 -16.64 -16.71 15.81
C SER A 459 -16.53 -17.06 17.30
N ALA A 460 -17.63 -17.51 17.91
CA ALA A 460 -17.68 -17.95 19.30
C ALA A 460 -17.86 -19.47 19.45
N ASN A 461 -17.75 -20.26 18.37
CA ASN A 461 -17.89 -21.72 18.40
C ASN A 461 -19.21 -22.21 19.04
N GLY A 462 -20.31 -21.50 18.80
CA GLY A 462 -21.62 -21.77 19.38
C GLY A 462 -21.83 -21.22 20.80
N ASP A 463 -20.84 -20.57 21.39
CA ASP A 463 -20.89 -20.04 22.76
C ASP A 463 -21.37 -18.58 22.80
N GLN A 464 -22.68 -18.39 22.99
CA GLN A 464 -23.27 -17.06 23.14
C GLN A 464 -22.76 -16.33 24.38
N ASP A 465 -22.52 -17.02 25.50
CA ASP A 465 -22.04 -16.38 26.72
C ASP A 465 -20.58 -15.93 26.56
N GLY A 466 -19.77 -16.74 25.87
CA GLY A 466 -18.43 -16.35 25.42
C GLY A 466 -18.42 -15.12 24.52
N LEU A 467 -19.36 -15.01 23.58
CA LEU A 467 -19.54 -13.82 22.74
C LEU A 467 -19.84 -12.57 23.58
N LEU A 468 -20.80 -12.68 24.49
CA LEU A 468 -21.22 -11.59 25.38
C LEU A 468 -20.11 -11.19 26.35
N LYS A 469 -19.38 -12.17 26.89
CA LYS A 469 -18.20 -11.91 27.72
C LYS A 469 -17.14 -11.14 26.94
N ALA A 470 -16.83 -11.55 25.70
CA ALA A 470 -15.85 -10.83 24.88
C ALA A 470 -16.28 -9.40 24.55
N LEU A 471 -17.57 -9.15 24.37
CA LEU A 471 -18.10 -7.79 24.19
C LEU A 471 -18.01 -6.98 25.48
N ASN A 472 -18.28 -7.57 26.65
CA ASN A 472 -18.10 -6.93 27.94
C ASN A 472 -16.62 -6.60 28.21
N ASP A 473 -15.71 -7.53 27.96
CA ASP A 473 -14.26 -7.30 28.10
C ASP A 473 -13.80 -6.14 27.20
N TRP A 474 -14.37 -6.01 26.00
CA TRP A 474 -14.09 -4.89 25.08
C TRP A 474 -14.66 -3.56 25.58
N VAL A 475 -15.86 -3.57 26.15
CA VAL A 475 -16.48 -2.41 26.80
C VAL A 475 -15.61 -1.93 27.97
N ASP A 476 -15.13 -2.84 28.80
CA ASP A 476 -14.22 -2.54 29.92
C ASP A 476 -12.89 -1.98 29.41
N GLU A 477 -12.28 -2.61 28.39
CA GLU A 477 -11.03 -2.16 27.76
C GLU A 477 -11.13 -0.71 27.24
N ARG A 478 -12.29 -0.35 26.68
CA ARG A 478 -12.51 0.96 26.06
C ARG A 478 -13.20 1.98 26.98
N GLY A 479 -13.59 1.57 28.19
CA GLY A 479 -14.30 2.40 29.16
C GLY A 479 -15.65 2.90 28.63
N LEU A 480 -16.46 2.02 28.05
CA LEU A 480 -17.73 2.39 27.41
C LEU A 480 -18.90 2.35 28.40
N ASP A 481 -19.79 3.34 28.32
CA ASP A 481 -21.10 3.29 28.96
C ASP A 481 -22.13 2.54 28.09
N VAL A 482 -21.97 2.62 26.76
CA VAL A 482 -22.80 1.94 25.78
C VAL A 482 -21.93 1.28 24.71
N GLY A 483 -22.02 -0.04 24.61
CA GLY A 483 -21.44 -0.85 23.54
C GLY A 483 -22.50 -1.22 22.51
N VAL A 484 -22.19 -1.04 21.22
CA VAL A 484 -23.09 -1.36 20.11
C VAL A 484 -22.38 -2.24 19.09
N VAL A 485 -23.05 -3.31 18.67
CA VAL A 485 -22.63 -4.12 17.51
C VAL A 485 -23.68 -3.95 16.41
N MET A 486 -23.25 -3.43 15.27
CA MET A 486 -24.08 -3.32 14.07
C MET A 486 -23.61 -4.32 13.02
N THR A 487 -24.45 -5.27 12.67
CA THR A 487 -24.11 -6.30 11.69
C THR A 487 -24.67 -5.98 10.31
N THR A 488 -24.01 -6.49 9.28
CA THR A 488 -24.55 -6.57 7.92
C THR A 488 -24.41 -7.99 7.40
N LEU A 489 -25.43 -8.47 6.69
CA LEU A 489 -25.46 -9.81 6.13
C LEU A 489 -26.28 -9.85 4.83
N HIS A 490 -26.01 -10.85 3.99
CA HIS A 490 -26.61 -10.98 2.65
C HIS A 490 -27.29 -12.36 2.43
N PRO A 491 -28.22 -12.81 3.30
CA PRO A 491 -28.86 -14.11 3.12
C PRO A 491 -29.64 -14.13 1.79
N GLY A 492 -29.33 -15.10 0.92
CA GLY A 492 -29.97 -15.20 -0.40
C GLY A 492 -29.67 -14.03 -1.35
N GLY A 493 -28.66 -13.19 -1.04
CA GLY A 493 -28.32 -11.99 -1.80
C GLY A 493 -28.98 -10.69 -1.31
N ASP A 494 -29.94 -10.78 -0.38
CA ASP A 494 -30.65 -9.60 0.14
C ASP A 494 -29.87 -8.96 1.29
N PHE A 495 -29.56 -7.67 1.16
CA PHE A 495 -28.87 -6.93 2.21
C PHE A 495 -29.76 -6.74 3.44
N GLN A 496 -29.24 -7.12 4.61
CA GLN A 496 -29.92 -7.00 5.90
C GLN A 496 -28.98 -6.37 6.94
N ARG A 497 -29.58 -5.87 8.02
CA ARG A 497 -28.87 -5.32 9.19
C ARG A 497 -29.46 -5.87 10.47
N GLU A 498 -28.60 -6.05 11.46
CA GLU A 498 -29.02 -6.31 12.85
C GLU A 498 -28.28 -5.33 13.77
N LEU A 499 -28.88 -5.09 14.93
CA LEU A 499 -28.41 -4.12 15.91
C LEU A 499 -28.44 -4.79 17.28
N LEU A 500 -27.31 -4.84 17.98
CA LEU A 500 -27.20 -5.21 19.38
C LEU A 500 -26.71 -3.97 20.14
N VAL A 501 -27.45 -3.56 21.18
CA VAL A 501 -27.08 -2.44 22.05
C VAL A 501 -27.02 -2.93 23.49
N TRP A 502 -25.95 -2.55 24.19
CA TRP A 502 -25.73 -2.88 25.60
C TRP A 502 -25.26 -1.65 26.36
N ALA A 503 -26.03 -1.24 27.38
CA ALA A 503 -25.71 -0.18 28.33
C ALA A 503 -25.31 -0.75 29.69
N PHE A 504 -24.28 -0.15 30.29
CA PHE A 504 -23.59 -0.69 31.49
C PHE A 504 -23.78 0.18 32.74
N SER A 505 -24.62 1.22 32.67
CA SER A 505 -25.00 2.06 33.82
C SER A 505 -26.48 2.44 33.74
N GLU A 506 -27.09 2.79 34.88
CA GLU A 506 -28.50 3.16 34.94
C GLU A 506 -28.82 4.39 34.05
N GLY A 507 -27.95 5.40 34.07
CA GLY A 507 -28.09 6.57 33.21
C GLY A 507 -27.96 6.25 31.71
N ALA A 508 -27.07 5.32 31.35
CA ALA A 508 -26.94 4.85 29.98
C ALA A 508 -28.13 3.98 29.55
N ALA A 509 -28.66 3.15 30.44
CA ALA A 509 -29.86 2.35 30.19
C ALA A 509 -31.08 3.24 29.90
N GLN A 510 -31.31 4.28 30.71
CA GLN A 510 -32.38 5.25 30.47
C GLN A 510 -32.24 5.94 29.11
N ALA A 511 -31.01 6.33 28.74
CA ALA A 511 -30.73 6.95 27.44
C ALA A 511 -31.02 6.01 26.28
N VAL A 512 -30.56 4.75 26.37
CA VAL A 512 -30.79 3.74 25.32
C VAL A 512 -32.28 3.40 25.20
N GLU A 513 -33.01 3.30 26.31
CA GLU A 513 -34.47 3.13 26.26
C GLU A 513 -35.17 4.30 25.55
N ALA A 514 -34.76 5.54 25.83
CA ALA A 514 -35.30 6.72 25.15
C ALA A 514 -34.98 6.71 23.65
N PHE A 515 -33.76 6.26 23.28
CA PHE A 515 -33.39 6.04 21.88
C PHE A 515 -34.33 5.03 21.21
N VAL A 516 -34.58 3.87 21.82
CA VAL A 516 -35.47 2.85 21.25
C VAL A 516 -36.88 3.39 21.10
N LYS A 517 -37.46 3.99 22.15
CA LYS A 517 -38.82 4.56 22.13
C LYS A 517 -38.99 5.61 21.01
N THR A 518 -37.96 6.41 20.77
CA THR A 518 -37.99 7.47 19.75
C THR A 518 -37.80 6.94 18.34
N ASN A 519 -36.90 5.95 18.15
CA ASN A 519 -36.39 5.58 16.81
C ASN A 519 -36.83 4.19 16.32
N GLU A 520 -37.48 3.35 17.14
CA GLU A 520 -37.88 1.98 16.80
C GLU A 520 -38.66 1.90 15.47
N ARG A 521 -39.63 2.80 15.28
CA ARG A 521 -40.44 2.85 14.05
C ARG A 521 -39.64 3.29 12.82
N GLU A 522 -38.75 4.27 12.97
CA GLU A 522 -37.92 4.78 11.87
C GLU A 522 -36.88 3.75 11.43
N LEU A 523 -36.27 3.06 12.39
CA LEU A 523 -35.28 2.01 12.15
C LEU A 523 -35.92 0.67 11.75
N GLY A 524 -37.23 0.49 12.00
CA GLY A 524 -37.94 -0.75 11.78
C GLY A 524 -37.34 -1.88 12.62
N LEU A 525 -37.17 -1.66 13.92
CA LEU A 525 -36.58 -2.64 14.82
C LEU A 525 -37.59 -3.75 15.12
N GLU A 526 -37.20 -4.98 14.82
CA GLU A 526 -37.93 -6.19 15.22
C GLU A 526 -37.05 -7.01 16.15
N THR A 527 -37.61 -7.45 17.28
CA THR A 527 -36.86 -8.23 18.29
C THR A 527 -36.12 -9.41 17.64
N TYR A 528 -34.85 -9.55 17.98
CA TYR A 528 -34.01 -10.63 17.47
C TYR A 528 -34.31 -11.94 18.21
N ASP A 529 -34.65 -13.00 17.45
CA ASP A 529 -34.86 -14.37 17.91
C ASP A 529 -35.54 -14.47 19.30
N ASP A 530 -36.76 -13.92 19.40
CA ASP A 530 -37.59 -13.96 20.63
C ASP A 530 -36.89 -13.42 21.89
N GLY A 531 -36.01 -12.42 21.72
CA GLY A 531 -35.31 -11.77 22.83
C GLY A 531 -34.09 -12.56 23.29
N ARG A 532 -33.48 -13.35 22.41
CA ARG A 532 -32.30 -14.20 22.71
C ARG A 532 -31.14 -13.48 23.40
N PHE A 533 -30.98 -12.18 23.14
CA PHE A 533 -29.94 -11.33 23.73
C PHE A 533 -30.45 -10.39 24.83
N ASP A 534 -31.75 -10.38 25.10
CA ASP A 534 -32.38 -9.38 25.96
C ASP A 534 -32.02 -9.64 27.44
N ASP A 535 -31.53 -8.61 28.13
CA ASP A 535 -31.23 -8.64 29.56
C ASP A 535 -31.38 -7.22 30.13
N VAL A 536 -32.20 -7.07 31.18
CA VAL A 536 -32.44 -5.80 31.87
C VAL A 536 -32.20 -5.92 33.38
N SER A 537 -31.34 -6.85 33.78
CA SER A 537 -31.00 -7.11 35.18
C SER A 537 -29.81 -6.27 35.66
N ASN A 538 -29.70 -6.11 36.99
CA ASN A 538 -28.52 -5.52 37.66
C ASN A 538 -28.11 -4.10 37.20
N GLY A 539 -29.06 -3.29 36.73
CA GLY A 539 -28.79 -1.94 36.23
C GLY A 539 -28.16 -1.89 34.84
N TRP A 540 -28.02 -3.04 34.18
CA TRP A 540 -27.64 -3.15 32.78
C TRP A 540 -28.87 -3.23 31.89
N TRP A 541 -28.69 -2.89 30.63
CA TRP A 541 -29.74 -2.97 29.62
C TRP A 541 -29.14 -3.43 28.30
N ARG A 542 -29.55 -4.60 27.83
CA ARG A 542 -29.09 -5.21 26.57
C ARG A 542 -30.28 -5.69 25.76
N ARG A 543 -30.29 -5.39 24.46
CA ARG A 543 -31.26 -5.93 23.48
C ARG A 543 -30.67 -6.03 22.09
N ALA A 544 -31.23 -6.94 21.29
CA ALA A 544 -30.90 -7.08 19.88
C ALA A 544 -32.13 -7.06 18.97
N TRP A 545 -31.94 -6.57 17.74
CA TRP A 545 -33.00 -6.46 16.73
C TRP A 545 -32.52 -6.80 15.33
N LYS A 546 -33.45 -7.29 14.51
CA LYS A 546 -33.39 -7.18 13.05
C LYS A 546 -33.80 -5.75 12.69
N GLN A 547 -32.94 -5.01 12.00
CA GLN A 547 -33.18 -3.63 11.59
C GLN A 547 -33.70 -3.61 10.14
N ARG A 548 -35.02 -3.47 9.96
CA ARG A 548 -35.66 -3.53 8.64
C ARG A 548 -35.34 -2.35 7.75
N ASN A 549 -35.12 -1.17 8.32
CA ASN A 549 -34.67 -0.02 7.55
C ASN A 549 -33.16 -0.09 7.31
N VAL A 550 -32.77 -0.77 6.23
CA VAL A 550 -31.37 -1.06 5.90
C VAL A 550 -30.56 0.15 5.44
N ALA A 551 -31.21 1.29 5.16
CA ALA A 551 -30.52 2.54 4.81
C ALA A 551 -29.80 3.17 6.02
N HIS A 552 -30.22 2.86 7.26
CA HIS A 552 -29.67 3.46 8.47
C HIS A 552 -28.42 2.71 8.95
N SER A 553 -27.25 3.10 8.43
CA SER A 553 -25.95 2.61 8.93
C SER A 553 -25.53 3.28 10.24
N ARG A 554 -24.32 2.97 10.74
CA ARG A 554 -23.65 3.69 11.84
C ARG A 554 -23.68 5.21 11.66
N LYS A 555 -23.62 5.72 10.42
CA LYS A 555 -23.68 7.16 10.11
C LYS A 555 -25.03 7.80 10.49
N ARG A 556 -26.10 7.02 10.69
CA ARG A 556 -27.42 7.48 11.17
C ARG A 556 -27.69 7.04 12.61
N VAL A 557 -27.44 5.77 12.93
CA VAL A 557 -27.71 5.19 14.26
C VAL A 557 -26.78 5.80 15.33
N GLY A 558 -25.50 6.02 15.02
CA GLY A 558 -24.55 6.67 15.93
C GLY A 558 -25.03 8.05 16.40
N PRO A 559 -25.34 9.00 15.50
CA PRO A 559 -25.91 10.29 15.88
C PRO A 559 -27.22 10.20 16.69
N MET A 560 -28.13 9.27 16.36
CA MET A 560 -29.37 9.09 17.12
C MET A 560 -29.12 8.65 18.57
N LEU A 561 -28.18 7.72 18.78
CA LEU A 561 -27.76 7.28 20.12
C LEU A 561 -27.05 8.40 20.89
N ARG A 562 -26.16 9.14 20.22
CA ARG A 562 -25.47 10.30 20.81
C ARG A 562 -26.44 11.36 21.29
N GLU A 563 -27.48 11.65 20.50
CA GLU A 563 -28.52 12.61 20.88
C GLU A 563 -29.30 12.14 22.12
N ALA A 564 -29.66 10.85 22.19
CA ALA A 564 -30.31 10.30 23.38
C ALA A 564 -29.43 10.35 24.64
N LEU A 565 -28.11 10.15 24.49
CA LEU A 565 -27.14 10.26 25.58
C LEU A 565 -27.00 11.70 26.11
N LYS A 566 -27.12 12.71 25.23
CA LYS A 566 -27.11 14.13 25.63
C LYS A 566 -28.36 14.54 26.41
N GLN A 567 -29.52 14.05 26.02
CA GLN A 567 -30.80 14.43 26.60
C GLN A 567 -31.06 13.79 27.97
N SER A 568 -30.28 12.78 28.35
CA SER A 568 -30.45 12.06 29.61
C SER A 568 -29.77 12.81 30.77
N PRO A 569 -30.46 13.01 31.92
CA PRO A 569 -29.89 13.77 33.05
C PRO A 569 -28.60 13.12 33.55
N LYS A 570 -27.57 13.93 33.86
CA LYS A 570 -26.36 13.44 34.52
C LYS A 570 -26.75 13.04 35.95
N LEU A 571 -26.63 11.76 36.27
CA LEU A 571 -26.81 11.24 37.62
C LEU A 571 -25.57 11.54 38.46
#